data_AF-A0A1G4U375-F1
#
_entry.id   AF-A0A1G4U375-F1
#
_cell.length_a   1.000
_cell.length_b   1.000
_cell.length_c   1.000
_cell.angle_alpha   90.00
_cell.angle_beta   90.00
_cell.angle_gamma   90.00
#
_symmetry.space_group_name_H-M   'P 1'
#
loop_
_entity.id
_entity.type
_entity.pdbx_description
1 polymer ?
#
loop_
_entity_poly.entity_id
_entity_poly.type
_entity_poly.pdbx_seq_one_letter_code
_entity_poly.pdbx_strand_id
1 'polypeptide(L)' 'MKNCITIPSVLQSILSAEEVKSIVLMIGYEDKARKFTVYDLLQYWCTAAHQQWEGY' A
#
# COMPACT_ATOMS: atom_id res chain seq x y z
N MET A 1 23.76 -9.14 0.41
CA MET A 1 22.44 -9.58 0.90
C MET A 1 21.56 -9.81 -0.32
N LYS A 2 20.92 -10.97 -0.46
CA LYS A 2 19.95 -11.20 -1.55
C LYS A 2 18.74 -10.33 -1.23
N ASN A 3 18.59 -9.23 -1.97
CA ASN A 3 17.48 -8.31 -1.81
C ASN A 3 16.18 -9.11 -1.98
N CYS A 4 15.39 -9.22 -0.90
CA CYS A 4 14.05 -9.78 -0.95
C CYS A 4 13.14 -8.76 -1.64
N ILE A 5 13.25 -8.63 -2.96
CA ILE A 5 12.42 -7.75 -3.81
C ILE A 5 10.97 -8.29 -3.91
N THR A 6 10.71 -9.48 -3.37
CA THR A 6 9.47 -10.22 -3.57
C THR A 6 8.31 -9.71 -2.73
N ILE A 7 8.46 -9.33 -1.46
CA ILE A 7 7.27 -9.07 -0.61
C ILE A 7 6.43 -7.89 -1.10
N PRO A 8 6.99 -6.71 -1.43
CA PRO A 8 6.20 -5.56 -1.82
C PRO A 8 5.77 -5.57 -3.30
N SER A 9 6.56 -6.18 -4.20
CA SER A 9 6.09 -6.45 -5.57
C SER A 9 4.93 -7.45 -5.56
N VAL A 10 4.99 -8.46 -4.68
CA VAL A 10 3.91 -9.41 -4.44
C VAL A 10 2.72 -8.71 -3.80
N LEU A 11 2.88 -7.90 -2.75
CA LEU A 11 1.78 -7.16 -2.11
C LEU A 11 1.09 -6.18 -3.07
N GLN A 12 1.87 -5.44 -3.86
CA GLN A 12 1.34 -4.55 -4.91
C GLN A 12 0.69 -5.32 -6.05
N SER A 13 1.13 -6.55 -6.35
CA SER A 13 0.51 -7.43 -7.35
C SER A 13 -0.74 -8.17 -6.85
N ILE A 14 -0.87 -8.37 -5.53
CA ILE A 14 -1.98 -9.11 -4.90
C ILE A 14 -3.16 -8.20 -4.59
N LEU A 15 -2.93 -6.92 -4.30
CA LEU A 15 -3.98 -6.00 -3.91
C LEU A 15 -4.13 -4.89 -4.94
N SER A 16 -5.06 -5.07 -5.87
CA SER A 16 -5.49 -3.99 -6.76
C SER A 16 -6.22 -2.90 -5.97
N ALA A 17 -6.17 -1.65 -6.46
CA ALA A 17 -6.85 -0.54 -5.83
C ALA A 17 -8.36 -0.80 -5.63
N GLU A 18 -8.99 -1.52 -6.55
CA GLU A 18 -10.42 -1.89 -6.48
C GLU A 18 -10.71 -2.90 -5.36
N GLU A 19 -9.82 -3.86 -5.13
CA GLU A 19 -9.94 -4.81 -4.01
C GLU A 19 -9.76 -4.11 -2.67
N VAL A 20 -8.73 -3.24 -2.56
CA VAL A 20 -8.51 -2.44 -1.35
C VAL A 20 -9.72 -1.57 -1.07
N LYS A 21 -10.27 -0.90 -2.08
CA LYS A 21 -11.47 -0.07 -1.95
C LYS A 21 -12.70 -0.87 -1.52
N SER A 22 -12.89 -2.06 -2.08
CA SER A 22 -14.00 -2.95 -1.69
C SER A 22 -13.88 -3.41 -0.24
N ILE A 23 -12.67 -3.75 0.22
CA ILE A 23 -12.41 -4.13 1.60
C ILE A 23 -12.65 -2.94 2.55
N VAL A 24 -12.15 -1.75 2.19
CA VAL A 24 -12.32 -0.51 2.97
C VAL A 24 -13.80 -0.16 3.15
N LEU A 25 -14.59 -0.28 2.07
CA LEU A 25 -16.04 -0.09 2.12
C LEU A 25 -16.73 -1.17 2.98
N MET A 26 -16.32 -2.44 2.83
CA MET A 26 -16.89 -3.56 3.60
C MET A 26 -16.71 -3.37 5.11
N ILE A 27 -15.55 -2.86 5.55
CA ILE A 27 -15.25 -2.62 6.97
C ILE A 27 -15.79 -1.26 7.46
N GLY A 28 -16.42 -0.47 6.59
CA GLY A 28 -16.94 0.86 6.92
C GLY A 28 -15.84 1.86 7.27
N TYR A 29 -14.61 1.64 6.80
CA TYR A 29 -13.51 2.58 7.00
C TYR A 29 -13.62 3.72 5.98
N GLU A 30 -13.45 4.95 6.46
CA GLU A 30 -13.46 6.14 5.64
C GLU A 30 -12.10 6.82 5.71
N ASP A 31 -11.53 7.12 4.53
CA ASP A 31 -10.28 7.86 4.42
C ASP A 31 -10.46 9.29 4.92
N LYS A 32 -10.20 9.51 6.21
CA LYS A 32 -10.30 10.84 6.85
C LYS A 32 -9.19 11.80 6.39
N ALA A 33 -8.09 11.26 5.88
CA ALA A 33 -6.98 12.04 5.36
C ALA A 33 -7.27 12.48 3.92
N ARG A 34 -7.52 13.78 3.72
CA ARG A 34 -7.91 14.38 2.41
C ARG A 34 -6.94 14.13 1.25
N LYS A 35 -5.71 13.65 1.52
CA LYS A 35 -4.64 13.51 0.53
C LYS A 35 -4.27 12.08 0.18
N PHE A 36 -4.62 11.10 1.02
CA PHE A 36 -4.14 9.73 0.86
C PHE A 36 -5.26 8.74 1.14
N THR A 37 -5.41 7.79 0.24
CA THR A 37 -6.27 6.61 0.39
C THR A 37 -5.54 5.51 1.17
N VAL A 38 -6.28 4.53 1.70
CA VAL A 38 -5.67 3.31 2.28
C VAL A 38 -4.71 2.64 1.29
N TYR A 39 -5.04 2.67 -0.01
CA TYR A 39 -4.17 2.12 -1.05
C TYR A 39 -2.83 2.86 -1.14
N ASP A 40 -2.85 4.21 -1.10
CA ASP A 40 -1.64 5.03 -1.10
C ASP A 40 -0.77 4.75 0.13
N LEU A 41 -1.39 4.58 1.30
CA LEU A 41 -0.68 4.23 2.53
C LEU A 41 -0.02 2.84 2.44
N LEU A 42 -0.72 1.85 1.89
CA LEU A 42 -0.17 0.51 1.67
C LEU A 42 1.01 0.54 0.69
N GLN A 43 0.91 1.33 -0.38
CA GLN A 43 2.01 1.58 -1.32
C GLN A 43 3.21 2.21 -0.61
N TYR A 44 3.00 3.24 0.21
CA TYR A 44 4.07 3.90 0.95
C TYR A 44 4.74 3.00 1.97
N TRP A 45 3.99 2.20 2.72
CA TRP A 45 4.57 1.22 3.64
C TRP A 45 5.38 0.15 2.91
N CYS A 46 4.90 -0.30 1.76
CA CYS A 46 5.63 -1.22 0.88
C CYS A 46 6.97 -0.61 0.42
N THR A 47 6.97 0.64 -0.03
CA THR A 47 8.17 1.34 -0.49
C THR A 47 9.13 1.67 0.67
N ALA A 48 8.61 2.07 1.83
CA ALA A 48 9.39 2.33 3.03
C ALA A 48 10.07 1.07 3.59
N ALA A 49 9.35 -0.06 3.61
CA ALA A 49 9.90 -1.36 4.00
C ALA A 49 11.05 -1.81 3.10
N HIS A 50 11.05 -1.39 1.83
CA HIS A 50 12.12 -1.64 0.88
C HIS A 50 13.35 -0.73 1.03
N GLN A 51 13.34 0.24 1.94
CA GLN A 51 14.36 1.31 1.99
C GLN A 51 14.50 2.07 0.65
N GLN A 52 13.47 2.02 -0.20
CA GLN A 52 13.39 2.74 -1.48
C GLN A 52 12.56 4.02 -1.38
N TRP A 53 12.29 4.45 -0.14
CA TRP A 53 11.63 5.72 0.12
C TRP A 53 12.65 6.85 0.06
N GLU A 54 12.69 7.56 -1.06
CA GLU A 54 13.60 8.71 -1.29
C GLU A 54 13.23 9.96 -0.46
N GLY A 55 12.16 9.90 0.35
CA GLY A 55 11.65 11.05 1.10
C GLY A 55 10.53 11.79 0.37
N TYR A 56 9.97 12.82 1.03
CA TYR A 56 8.94 13.71 0.50
C TYR A 56 9.51 15.10 0.27
#